data_AF-A0A0N1MR93-F1
#
_entry.id   AF-A0A0N1MR93-F1
#
_cell.length_a   1.000
_cell.length_b   1.000
_cell.length_c   1.000
_cell.angle_alpha   90.00
_cell.angle_beta   90.00
_cell.angle_gamma   90.00
#
_symmetry.space_group_name_H-M   'P 1'
#
loop_
_entity.id
_entity.type
_entity.pdbx_description
1 polymer ?
#
loop_
_entity_poly.entity_id
_entity_poly.type
_entity_poly.pdbx_seq_one_letter_code
_entity_poly.pdbx_strand_id
1 'polypeptide(L)'
;MPPRKPCELTPELASFIRETAQRIFGSEVVVRNYGIDPKALRIHVETDAHNLVVADFIGALVTRINHIPSVSVTESGAKPQGDAKIAYRQGDVL
;
A
#
# COMPACT_ATOMS: atom_id res chain seq x y z
N MET A 1 18.49 3.18 10.46
CA MET A 1 17.65 2.19 11.18
C MET A 1 17.72 0.87 10.43
N PRO A 2 17.83 -0.27 11.12
CA PRO A 2 17.79 -1.59 10.49
C PRO A 2 16.40 -1.84 9.86
N PRO A 3 16.32 -2.66 8.79
CA PRO A 3 15.04 -3.07 8.21
C PRO A 3 14.15 -3.71 9.30
N ARG A 4 12.88 -3.33 9.33
CA ARG A 4 11.87 -3.91 10.22
C ARG A 4 10.89 -4.70 9.38
N LYS A 5 10.61 -5.93 9.82
CA LYS A 5 9.56 -6.76 9.21
C LYS A 5 8.22 -6.03 9.33
N PRO A 6 7.43 -5.92 8.25
CA PRO A 6 6.06 -5.43 8.33
C PRO A 6 5.21 -6.28 9.26
N CYS A 7 4.11 -5.71 9.75
CA CYS A 7 3.11 -6.48 10.46
C CYS A 7 2.51 -7.54 9.53
N GLU A 8 2.28 -8.74 10.06
CA GLU A 8 1.62 -9.78 9.30
C GLU A 8 0.15 -9.40 9.08
N LEU A 9 -0.30 -9.53 7.83
CA LEU A 9 -1.70 -9.37 7.46
C LEU A 9 -2.34 -10.75 7.35
N THR A 10 -3.62 -10.85 7.68
CA THR A 10 -4.36 -12.07 7.35
C THR A 10 -4.49 -12.19 5.82
N PRO A 11 -4.58 -13.41 5.27
CA PRO A 11 -4.75 -13.60 3.83
C PRO A 11 -5.97 -12.85 3.26
N GLU A 12 -7.06 -12.78 4.00
CA GLU A 12 -8.30 -12.10 3.60
C GLU A 12 -8.07 -10.59 3.50
N LEU A 13 -7.34 -10.02 4.46
CA LEU A 13 -7.01 -8.60 4.46
C LEU A 13 -6.03 -8.26 3.33
N ALA A 14 -5.02 -9.09 3.11
CA ALA A 14 -4.07 -8.90 1.99
C ALA A 14 -4.81 -8.94 0.64
N SER A 15 -5.67 -9.94 0.42
CA SER A 15 -6.51 -10.05 -0.79
C SER A 15 -7.41 -8.83 -0.94
N PHE A 16 -8.07 -8.40 0.14
CA PHE A 16 -8.95 -7.24 0.11
C PHE A 16 -8.20 -5.96 -0.29
N ILE A 17 -7.02 -5.71 0.29
CA ILE A 17 -6.21 -4.52 -0.01
C ILE A 17 -5.78 -4.56 -1.48
N ARG A 18 -5.29 -5.71 -1.96
CA ARG A 18 -4.86 -5.91 -3.34
C ARG A 18 -6.00 -5.69 -4.34
N GLU A 19 -7.15 -6.32 -4.12
CA GLU A 19 -8.34 -6.16 -4.97
C GLU A 19 -8.85 -4.71 -4.98
N THR A 20 -8.81 -4.05 -3.82
CA THR A 20 -9.21 -2.64 -3.71
C THR A 20 -8.26 -1.74 -4.50
N ALA A 21 -6.95 -1.98 -4.43
CA ALA A 21 -5.97 -1.25 -5.22
C ALA A 21 -6.21 -1.49 -6.71
N GLN A 22 -6.50 -2.72 -7.11
CA GLN A 22 -6.76 -3.06 -8.51
C GLN A 22 -8.00 -2.38 -9.07
N ARG A 23 -9.08 -2.27 -8.27
CA ARG A 23 -10.32 -1.59 -8.69
C ARG A 23 -10.14 -0.08 -8.87
N ILE A 24 -9.26 0.54 -8.10
CA ILE A 24 -9.10 2.00 -8.07
C ILE A 24 -8.00 2.46 -9.02
N PHE A 25 -6.88 1.73 -9.08
CA PHE A 25 -5.70 2.12 -9.84
C PHE A 25 -5.46 1.29 -11.11
N GLY A 26 -6.23 0.22 -11.35
CA GLY A 26 -6.09 -0.65 -12.52
C GLY A 26 -5.48 -2.02 -12.23
N SER A 27 -5.43 -2.91 -13.22
CA SER A 27 -4.96 -4.30 -13.01
C SER A 27 -3.46 -4.38 -12.68
N GLU A 28 -2.68 -3.47 -13.26
CA GLU A 28 -1.21 -3.43 -13.15
C GLU A 28 -0.79 -2.59 -11.94
N VAL A 29 -0.98 -3.17 -10.75
CA VAL A 29 -0.56 -2.57 -9.48
C VAL A 29 0.35 -3.50 -8.70
N VAL A 30 1.36 -2.92 -8.05
CA VAL A 30 2.13 -3.61 -7.01
C VAL A 30 1.83 -2.96 -5.68
N VAL A 31 1.30 -3.75 -4.75
CA VAL A 31 0.97 -3.28 -3.41
C VAL A 31 1.98 -3.87 -2.42
N ARG A 32 2.52 -3.01 -1.55
CA ARG A 32 3.49 -3.39 -0.52
C ARG A 32 3.03 -2.93 0.85
N ASN A 33 2.96 -3.84 1.81
CA ASN A 33 2.85 -3.47 3.22
C ASN A 33 4.23 -3.23 3.81
N TYR A 34 4.45 -2.05 4.39
CA TYR A 34 5.69 -1.72 5.10
C TYR A 34 5.44 -1.20 6.51
N GLY A 35 4.18 -1.21 6.96
CA GLY A 35 3.79 -0.81 8.30
C GLY A 35 4.15 -1.90 9.30
N ILE A 36 4.68 -1.52 10.46
CA ILE A 36 5.04 -2.45 11.54
C ILE A 36 3.91 -2.66 12.55
N ASP A 37 2.90 -1.79 12.52
CA ASP A 37 1.77 -1.78 13.45
C ASP A 37 0.49 -2.15 12.68
N PRO A 38 -0.20 -3.25 13.02
CA PRO A 38 -1.45 -3.63 12.35
C PRO A 38 -2.60 -2.64 12.59
N LYS A 39 -2.48 -1.72 13.56
CA LYS A 39 -3.45 -0.64 13.80
C LYS A 39 -3.16 0.64 13.02
N ALA A 40 -1.98 0.73 12.40
CA ALA A 40 -1.52 1.88 11.64
C ALA A 40 -0.86 1.40 10.35
N LEU A 41 -1.68 0.78 9.49
CA LEU A 41 -1.23 0.20 8.23
C LEU A 41 -0.50 1.24 7.38
N ARG A 42 0.64 0.83 6.83
CA ARG A 42 1.38 1.64 5.87
C ARG A 42 1.53 0.87 4.58
N ILE A 43 0.85 1.36 3.56
CA ILE A 43 0.74 0.69 2.27
C ILE A 43 1.38 1.56 1.20
N HIS A 44 2.20 0.96 0.36
CA HIS A 44 2.73 1.58 -0.84
C HIS A 44 2.07 0.92 -2.04
N VAL A 45 1.57 1.74 -2.96
CA VAL A 45 0.97 1.29 -4.22
C VAL A 45 1.82 1.85 -5.37
N GLU A 46 2.25 0.96 -6.24
CA GLU A 46 2.92 1.28 -7.50
C GLU A 46 1.96 0.96 -8.63
N THR A 47 1.77 1.88 -9.58
CA THR A 47 0.80 1.74 -10.68
C THR A 47 1.28 2.49 -11.92
N ASP A 48 0.83 2.08 -13.11
CA ASP A 48 1.05 2.76 -14.38
C ASP A 48 0.03 3.88 -14.68
N ALA A 49 -1.07 3.93 -13.92
CA ALA A 49 -2.12 4.91 -14.11
C ALA A 49 -1.64 6.32 -13.76
N HIS A 50 -1.86 7.28 -14.67
CA HIS A 50 -1.40 8.66 -14.47
C HIS A 50 -2.31 9.47 -13.52
N ASN A 51 -3.55 9.01 -13.30
CA ASN A 51 -4.52 9.62 -12.38
C ASN A 51 -4.51 8.88 -11.04
N LEU A 52 -3.48 9.15 -10.23
CA LEU A 52 -3.30 8.55 -8.91
C LEU A 52 -4.31 9.12 -7.90
N VAL A 53 -5.49 8.51 -7.76
CA VAL A 53 -6.49 8.96 -6.77
C VAL A 53 -6.27 8.30 -5.41
N VAL A 54 -5.24 8.76 -4.69
CA VAL A 54 -4.88 8.26 -3.36
C VAL A 54 -6.03 8.41 -2.35
N ALA A 55 -6.81 9.49 -2.47
CA ALA A 55 -7.92 9.80 -1.57
C ALA A 55 -9.01 8.72 -1.59
N ASP A 56 -9.37 8.23 -2.78
CA ASP A 56 -10.41 7.21 -2.94
C ASP A 56 -9.97 5.87 -2.34
N PHE A 57 -8.70 5.50 -2.52
CA PHE A 57 -8.15 4.27 -1.94
C PHE A 57 -8.10 4.33 -0.41
N ILE A 58 -7.65 5.46 0.16
CA ILE A 58 -7.71 5.65 1.62
C ILE A 58 -9.16 5.55 2.11
N GLY A 59 -10.10 6.21 1.44
CA GLY A 59 -11.52 6.14 1.79
C GLY A 59 -12.06 4.71 1.80
N ALA A 60 -11.80 3.96 0.74
CA ALA A 60 -12.22 2.56 0.61
C ALA A 60 -11.60 1.68 1.72
N LEU A 61 -10.31 1.86 2.02
CA LEU A 61 -9.65 1.14 3.10
C LEU A 61 -10.28 1.48 4.46
N VAL A 62 -10.43 2.76 4.81
CA VAL A 62 -11.00 3.19 6.11
C VAL A 62 -12.39 2.58 6.36
N THR A 63 -13.19 2.40 5.31
CA THR A 63 -14.53 1.77 5.45
C THR A 63 -14.49 0.29 5.85
N ARG A 64 -13.33 -0.37 5.77
CA ARG A 64 -13.16 -1.81 5.93
C ARG A 64 -12.17 -2.17 7.02
N ILE A 65 -11.06 -1.44 7.10
CA ILE A 65 -10.11 -1.46 8.19
C ILE A 65 -10.43 -0.26 9.09
N ASN A 66 -10.94 -0.48 10.29
CA ASN A 66 -11.50 0.56 11.16
C ASN A 66 -10.48 1.60 11.72
N HIS A 67 -9.44 1.93 10.98
CA HIS A 67 -8.36 2.86 11.31
C HIS A 67 -7.85 3.57 10.06
N ILE A 68 -7.18 4.71 10.23
CA ILE A 68 -6.68 5.53 9.11
C ILE A 68 -5.36 4.93 8.60
N PRO A 69 -5.30 4.38 7.37
CA PRO A 69 -4.05 3.90 6.79
C PRO A 69 -3.21 5.07 6.29
N SER A 70 -1.89 4.90 6.33
CA SER A 70 -0.96 5.75 5.58
C SER A 70 -0.71 5.12 4.22
N VAL A 71 -1.01 5.86 3.15
CA VAL A 71 -0.84 5.37 1.78
C VAL A 71 0.13 6.25 1.02
N SER A 72 1.09 5.63 0.36
CA SER A 72 1.96 6.28 -0.62
C SER A 72 1.69 5.66 -1.98
N VAL A 73 1.48 6.49 -3.00
CA VAL A 73 1.27 6.01 -4.37
C VAL A 73 2.36 6.58 -5.26
N THR A 74 2.97 5.74 -6.08
CA THR A 74 4.01 6.14 -7.03
C THR A 74 3.73 5.56 -8.40
N GLU A 75 4.06 6.32 -9.43
CA GLU A 75 4.07 5.83 -10.80
C GLU A 75 5.15 4.76 -10.99
N SER A 76 4.84 3.74 -11.79
CA SER A 76 5.78 2.68 -12.18
C SER A 76 7.02 3.28 -12.86
N GLY A 77 8.20 2.81 -12.47
CA GLY A 77 9.48 3.32 -12.99
C GLY A 77 9.93 4.66 -12.42
N ALA A 78 9.11 5.34 -11.61
CA ALA A 78 9.53 6.53 -10.89
C ALA A 78 10.59 6.18 -9.83
N LYS A 79 11.57 7.08 -9.64
CA LYS A 79 12.61 6.89 -8.62
C LYS A 79 11.96 6.90 -7.23
N PRO A 80 12.09 5.83 -6.42
CA PRO A 80 11.45 5.78 -5.10
C PRO A 80 11.95 6.92 -4.20
N GLN A 81 11.04 7.63 -3.54
CA GLN A 81 11.33 8.69 -2.57
C GLN A 81 10.54 8.50 -1.28
N GLY A 82 11.01 9.11 -0.18
CA GLY A 82 10.33 9.06 1.12
C GLY A 82 9.96 7.62 1.55
N ASP A 83 8.70 7.43 1.90
CA ASP A 83 8.14 6.16 2.35
C ASP A 83 8.19 5.06 1.28
N ALA A 84 8.17 5.39 -0.01
CA ALA A 84 8.34 4.39 -1.07
C ALA A 84 9.73 3.73 -0.95
N LYS A 85 10.80 4.47 -0.61
CA LYS A 85 12.13 3.85 -0.38
C LYS A 85 12.10 2.83 0.76
N ILE A 86 11.29 3.09 1.78
CA ILE A 86 11.12 2.17 2.92
C ILE A 86 10.38 0.92 2.42
N ALA A 87 9.27 1.10 1.70
CA ALA A 87 8.49 0.02 1.13
C ALA A 87 9.30 -0.90 0.22
N TYR A 88 10.15 -0.38 -0.66
CA TYR A 88 11.01 -1.22 -1.51
C TYR A 88 12.12 -1.95 -0.74
N ARG A 89 12.55 -1.44 0.42
CA ARG A 89 13.65 -2.04 1.20
C ARG A 89 13.19 -3.12 2.16
N GLN A 90 11.98 -3.03 2.68
CA GLN A 90 11.51 -3.90 3.76
C GLN A 90 10.04 -4.29 3.65
N GLY A 91 9.32 -3.84 2.61
CA GLY A 91 7.90 -4.11 2.47
C GLY A 91 7.63 -5.50 1.88
N ASP A 92 6.54 -6.11 2.33
CA ASP A 92 6.04 -7.38 1.82
C ASP A 92 5.04 -7.10 0.69
N VAL A 93 5.24 -7.74 -0.46
CA VAL A 93 4.30 -7.65 -1.59
C VAL A 93 3.04 -8.45 -1.27
N LEU A 94 1.87 -7.85 -1.52
CA LEU A 94 0.55 -8.45 -1.25
C LEU A 94 -0.03 -9.21 -2.45
#